data_AF-R2SA71-F1
#
_entry.id   AF-R2SA71-F1
#
_cell.length_a   1.000
_cell.length_b   1.000
_cell.length_c   1.000
_cell.angle_alpha   90.00
_cell.angle_beta   90.00
_cell.angle_gamma   90.00
#
_symmetry.space_group_name_H-M   'P 1'
#
loop_
_entity.id
_entity.type
_entity.pdbx_description
1 polymer ?
#
loop_
_entity_poly.entity_id
_entity_poly.type
_entity_poly.pdbx_seq_one_letter_code
_entity_poly.pdbx_strand_id
1 'polypeptide(L)'
;MGIDFYIDEVNGQSAAAKQMANEYIQFCGTLKNSVDAFMNAPLSSKTYDSAKVYFSAVYPILANGFILACEALIEAHSKFPKEFQSSVDTCDVIEEQLKAELAQGQAILQNMVRTMDKEKVPNPRMKQRYLGVQSSIQKNKEKLQKLYEFNTTSQNLFSEFEAQLANLDAGLAEVEKGAAWNPVSGTFDLSRMNLSWIKPIGNEWDKRQKKIEAKARVSEQIHQKIDYQFNEVDNLIGVIVNGEFDLAKAHEV
;
A
#
# COMPACT_ATOMS: atom_id res chain seq x y z
N MET A 1 -21.80 14.71 -14.26
CA MET A 1 -20.93 14.40 -13.11
C MET A 1 -19.52 14.70 -13.54
N GLY A 2 -18.82 15.59 -12.83
CA GLY A 2 -17.39 15.86 -13.02
C GLY A 2 -16.56 15.04 -12.03
N ILE A 3 -15.24 15.05 -12.21
CA ILE A 3 -14.24 14.43 -11.35
C ILE A 3 -13.68 15.53 -10.45
N ASP A 4 -14.01 15.45 -9.17
CA ASP A 4 -13.53 16.38 -8.16
C ASP A 4 -12.66 15.62 -7.15
N PHE A 5 -11.51 16.21 -6.79
CA PHE A 5 -10.57 15.63 -5.86
C PHE A 5 -10.24 16.64 -4.77
N TYR A 6 -10.67 16.32 -3.54
CA TYR A 6 -10.42 17.12 -2.34
C TYR A 6 -9.35 16.42 -1.49
N ILE A 7 -8.18 17.05 -1.36
CA ILE A 7 -7.00 16.43 -0.75
C ILE A 7 -7.26 16.11 0.73
N ASP A 8 -7.83 17.05 1.47
CA ASP A 8 -8.09 16.86 2.90
C ASP A 8 -9.13 15.77 3.15
N GLU A 9 -10.17 15.70 2.31
CA GLU A 9 -11.17 14.64 2.39
C GLU A 9 -10.57 13.27 2.09
N VAL A 10 -9.82 13.14 0.99
CA VAL A 10 -9.17 11.89 0.60
C VAL A 10 -8.15 11.45 1.64
N ASN A 11 -7.39 12.38 2.23
CA ASN A 11 -6.48 12.08 3.32
C ASN A 11 -7.22 11.60 4.58
N GLY A 12 -8.34 12.23 4.92
CA GLY A 12 -9.21 11.80 6.02
C GLY A 12 -9.76 10.40 5.81
N GLN A 13 -10.32 10.12 4.63
CA GLN A 13 -10.83 8.79 4.26
C GLN A 13 -9.72 7.74 4.29
N SER A 14 -8.55 8.06 3.74
CA SER A 14 -7.38 7.17 3.75
C SER A 14 -6.89 6.90 5.18
N ALA A 15 -6.88 7.91 6.05
CA ALA A 15 -6.52 7.75 7.46
C ALA A 15 -7.49 6.82 8.19
N ALA A 16 -8.80 7.02 8.01
CA ALA A 16 -9.83 6.17 8.60
C ALA A 16 -9.73 4.70 8.13
N ALA A 17 -9.55 4.48 6.82
CA ALA A 17 -9.38 3.14 6.27
C ALA A 17 -8.12 2.44 6.82
N LYS A 18 -7.00 3.16 6.93
CA LYS A 18 -5.78 2.64 7.55
C LYS A 18 -5.96 2.32 9.03
N GLN A 19 -6.68 3.15 9.78
CA GLN A 19 -6.97 2.90 11.18
C GLN A 19 -7.78 1.61 11.34
N MET A 20 -8.89 1.49 10.60
CA MET A 20 -9.72 0.29 10.58
C MET A 20 -8.90 -0.96 10.26
N ALA A 21 -8.07 -0.92 9.21
CA ALA A 21 -7.21 -2.04 8.83
C ALA A 21 -6.22 -2.44 9.95
N ASN A 22 -5.64 -1.46 10.65
CA ASN A 22 -4.76 -1.74 11.79
C ASN A 22 -5.50 -2.39 12.97
N GLU A 23 -6.73 -1.97 13.26
CA GLU A 23 -7.57 -2.57 14.30
C GLU A 23 -7.88 -4.04 13.98
N TYR A 24 -8.17 -4.36 12.71
CA TYR A 24 -8.35 -5.76 12.28
C TYR A 24 -7.08 -6.60 12.35
N ILE A 25 -5.91 -6.02 12.05
CA ILE A 25 -4.62 -6.71 12.23
C ILE A 25 -4.41 -7.07 13.70
N GLN A 26 -4.70 -6.14 14.62
CA GLN A 26 -4.62 -6.39 16.07
C GLN A 26 -5.58 -7.52 16.49
N PHE A 27 -6.82 -7.47 16.02
CA PHE A 27 -7.81 -8.52 16.26
C PHE A 27 -7.34 -9.90 15.77
N CYS A 28 -6.70 -9.97 14.60
CA CYS A 28 -6.13 -11.22 14.08
C CYS A 28 -5.02 -11.77 14.99
N GLY A 29 -4.25 -10.90 15.63
CA GLY A 29 -3.29 -11.30 16.67
C GLY A 29 -3.99 -11.94 17.88
N THR A 30 -5.06 -11.32 18.38
CA THR A 30 -5.87 -11.88 19.46
C THR A 30 -6.53 -13.22 19.08
N LEU A 31 -7.00 -13.34 17.84
CA LEU A 31 -7.58 -14.57 17.31
C LEU A 31 -6.56 -15.72 17.31
N LYS A 32 -5.34 -15.46 16.81
CA LYS A 32 -4.25 -16.44 16.84
C LYS A 32 -3.92 -16.90 18.25
N ASN A 33 -3.77 -15.96 19.19
CA ASN A 33 -3.52 -16.28 20.60
C ASN A 33 -4.65 -17.12 21.22
N SER A 34 -5.91 -16.86 20.83
CA SER A 34 -7.07 -17.62 21.31
C SER A 34 -7.07 -19.05 20.77
N VAL A 35 -6.70 -19.24 19.51
CA VAL A 35 -6.50 -20.57 18.92
C VAL A 35 -5.37 -21.30 19.64
N ASP A 36 -4.24 -20.65 19.88
CA ASP A 36 -3.10 -21.25 20.59
C ASP A 36 -3.48 -21.66 22.03
N ALA A 37 -4.25 -20.84 22.74
CA ALA A 37 -4.76 -21.18 24.06
C ALA A 37 -5.70 -22.41 24.01
N PHE A 38 -6.60 -22.46 23.02
CA PHE A 38 -7.48 -23.62 22.79
C PHE A 38 -6.70 -24.90 22.50
N MET A 39 -5.63 -24.81 21.69
CA MET A 39 -4.75 -25.92 21.36
C MET A 39 -4.02 -26.47 22.59
N ASN A 40 -3.60 -25.58 23.50
CA ASN A 40 -2.85 -25.92 24.71
C ASN A 40 -3.72 -26.34 25.91
N ALA A 41 -5.05 -26.24 25.80
CA ALA A 41 -5.94 -26.65 26.87
C ALA A 41 -5.81 -28.16 27.18
N PRO A 42 -5.80 -28.58 28.46
CA PRO A 42 -5.56 -29.96 28.90
C PRO A 42 -6.80 -30.86 28.76
N LEU A 43 -7.68 -30.54 27.82
CA LEU A 43 -8.85 -31.35 27.50
C LEU A 43 -8.47 -32.32 26.36
N SER A 44 -8.95 -33.56 26.47
CA SER A 44 -8.78 -34.58 25.44
C SER A 44 -10.02 -35.46 25.35
N SER A 45 -10.50 -35.63 24.14
CA SER A 45 -11.59 -36.52 23.74
C SER A 45 -11.55 -36.61 22.22
N LYS A 46 -12.16 -37.64 21.61
CA LYS A 46 -12.21 -37.73 20.13
C LYS A 46 -12.74 -36.46 19.47
N THR A 47 -13.80 -35.89 20.04
CA THR A 47 -14.37 -34.62 19.58
C THR A 47 -13.37 -33.48 19.73
N TYR A 48 -12.78 -33.33 20.91
CA TYR A 48 -11.87 -32.22 21.21
C TYR A 48 -10.57 -32.29 20.41
N ASP A 49 -10.00 -33.48 20.29
CA ASP A 49 -8.76 -33.73 19.54
C ASP A 49 -8.98 -33.46 18.04
N SER A 50 -10.13 -33.88 17.49
CA SER A 50 -10.48 -33.54 16.10
C SER A 50 -10.71 -32.03 15.89
N ALA A 51 -11.30 -31.34 16.89
CA ALA A 51 -11.46 -29.90 16.85
C ALA A 51 -10.10 -29.19 16.81
N LYS A 52 -9.14 -29.61 17.65
CA LYS A 52 -7.76 -29.09 17.62
C LYS A 52 -7.13 -29.20 16.23
N VAL A 53 -7.30 -30.35 15.57
CA VAL A 53 -6.78 -30.54 14.19
C VAL A 53 -7.45 -29.56 13.22
N TYR A 54 -8.76 -29.40 13.29
CA TYR A 54 -9.50 -28.46 12.44
C TYR A 54 -9.09 -27.00 12.67
N PHE A 55 -9.16 -26.52 13.91
CA PHE A 55 -8.89 -25.12 14.24
C PHE A 55 -7.44 -24.72 13.94
N SER A 56 -6.47 -25.59 14.22
CA SER A 56 -5.05 -25.31 13.93
C SER A 56 -4.72 -25.32 12.43
N ALA A 57 -5.45 -26.07 11.61
CA ALA A 57 -5.27 -26.07 10.17
C ALA A 57 -5.91 -24.85 9.47
N VAL A 58 -7.04 -24.36 9.98
CA VAL A 58 -7.89 -23.39 9.27
C VAL A 58 -7.67 -21.95 9.75
N TYR A 59 -7.77 -21.71 11.06
CA TYR A 59 -7.85 -20.35 11.60
C TYR A 59 -6.56 -19.55 11.46
N PRO A 60 -5.36 -20.11 11.68
CA PRO A 60 -4.12 -19.37 11.45
C PRO A 60 -3.98 -18.88 10.00
N ILE A 61 -4.44 -19.68 9.03
CA ILE A 61 -4.40 -19.32 7.62
C ILE A 61 -5.42 -18.22 7.31
N LEU A 62 -6.65 -18.29 7.82
CA LEU A 62 -7.61 -17.20 7.69
C LEU A 62 -7.11 -15.89 8.31
N ALA A 63 -6.50 -15.97 9.50
CA ALA A 63 -5.90 -14.81 10.15
C ALA A 63 -4.74 -14.22 9.33
N ASN A 64 -3.94 -15.06 8.66
CA ASN A 64 -2.93 -14.59 7.70
C ASN A 64 -3.57 -13.88 6.50
N GLY A 65 -4.64 -14.43 5.94
CA GLY A 65 -5.39 -13.83 4.83
C GLY A 65 -5.96 -12.44 5.18
N PHE A 66 -6.57 -12.31 6.35
CA PHE A 66 -7.03 -11.02 6.87
C PHE A 66 -5.91 -10.00 7.00
N ILE A 67 -4.77 -10.39 7.59
CA ILE A 67 -3.62 -9.50 7.74
C ILE A 67 -3.10 -9.05 6.37
N LEU A 68 -2.98 -9.97 5.39
CA LEU A 68 -2.53 -9.65 4.04
C LEU A 68 -3.45 -8.64 3.35
N ALA A 69 -4.77 -8.84 3.43
CA ALA A 69 -5.75 -7.90 2.88
C ALA A 69 -5.64 -6.52 3.57
N CYS A 70 -5.52 -6.48 4.90
CA CYS A 70 -5.37 -5.22 5.63
C CYS A 70 -4.07 -4.49 5.28
N GLU A 71 -2.94 -5.20 5.17
CA GLU A 71 -1.64 -4.64 4.77
C GLU A 71 -1.71 -4.06 3.34
N ALA A 72 -2.32 -4.78 2.41
CA ALA A 72 -2.53 -4.31 1.03
C ALA A 72 -3.43 -3.07 0.97
N LEU A 73 -4.51 -3.03 1.77
CA LEU A 73 -5.40 -1.88 1.89
C LEU A 73 -4.66 -0.64 2.43
N ILE A 74 -3.84 -0.82 3.47
CA ILE A 74 -3.01 0.25 4.04
C ILE A 74 -2.03 0.78 2.99
N GLU A 75 -1.40 -0.09 2.21
CA GLU A 75 -0.48 0.29 1.16
C GLU A 75 -1.19 1.10 0.06
N ALA A 76 -2.35 0.63 -0.41
CA ALA A 76 -3.16 1.32 -1.42
C ALA A 76 -3.57 2.72 -0.96
N HIS A 77 -4.13 2.85 0.25
CA HIS A 77 -4.51 4.15 0.84
C HIS A 77 -3.30 5.03 1.21
N SER A 78 -2.10 4.47 1.29
CA SER A 78 -0.87 5.26 1.47
C SER A 78 -0.35 5.80 0.14
N LYS A 79 -0.61 5.11 -0.98
CA LYS A 79 -0.20 5.51 -2.33
C LYS A 79 -1.20 6.43 -3.01
N PHE A 80 -2.50 6.16 -2.89
CA PHE A 80 -3.57 6.88 -3.60
C PHE A 80 -3.44 8.42 -3.55
N PRO A 81 -3.41 9.08 -2.37
CA PRO A 81 -3.24 10.53 -2.31
C PRO A 81 -1.87 11.00 -2.84
N LYS A 82 -0.80 10.23 -2.61
CA LYS A 82 0.55 10.60 -3.06
C LYS A 82 0.68 10.54 -4.57
N GLU A 83 0.08 9.52 -5.20
CA GLU A 83 0.08 9.37 -6.64
C GLU A 83 -0.72 10.49 -7.30
N PHE A 84 -1.88 10.86 -6.75
CA PHE A 84 -2.60 12.06 -7.18
C PHE A 84 -1.71 13.31 -7.09
N GLN A 85 -1.12 13.58 -5.93
CA GLN A 85 -0.31 14.78 -5.71
C GLN A 85 0.94 14.84 -6.59
N SER A 86 1.53 13.68 -6.93
CA SER A 86 2.70 13.59 -7.79
C SER A 86 2.37 13.71 -9.28
N SER A 87 1.18 13.27 -9.71
CA SER A 87 0.81 13.17 -11.12
C SER A 87 -0.07 14.34 -11.58
N VAL A 88 -1.03 14.76 -10.75
CA VAL A 88 -2.07 15.75 -11.07
C VAL A 88 -1.73 17.12 -10.49
N ASP A 89 -1.88 17.30 -9.18
CA ASP A 89 -1.64 18.58 -8.49
C ASP A 89 -1.51 18.38 -6.96
N THR A 90 -0.78 19.27 -6.30
CA THR A 90 -0.64 19.28 -4.83
C THR A 90 -1.81 19.94 -4.10
N CYS A 91 -2.75 20.55 -4.84
CA CYS A 91 -3.95 21.21 -4.33
C CYS A 91 -5.24 20.51 -4.82
N ASP A 92 -6.38 20.91 -4.26
CA ASP A 92 -7.69 20.45 -4.72
C ASP A 92 -7.90 20.73 -6.21
N VAL A 93 -8.54 19.79 -6.90
CA VAL A 93 -8.86 19.91 -8.32
C VAL A 93 -10.34 19.64 -8.51
N ILE A 94 -11.05 20.66 -9.00
CA ILE A 94 -12.47 20.61 -9.33
C ILE A 94 -12.57 20.73 -10.85
N GLU A 95 -13.06 19.69 -11.53
CA GLU A 95 -13.01 19.60 -13.00
C GLU A 95 -13.74 20.78 -13.65
N GLU A 96 -14.91 21.14 -13.14
CA GLU A 96 -15.73 22.21 -13.72
C GLU A 96 -15.08 23.59 -13.54
N GLN A 97 -14.39 23.83 -12.42
CA GLN A 97 -13.61 25.07 -12.24
C GLN A 97 -12.44 25.12 -13.23
N LEU A 98 -11.73 24.01 -13.40
CA LEU A 98 -10.61 23.92 -14.34
C LEU A 98 -11.06 24.14 -15.80
N LYS A 99 -12.22 23.60 -16.18
CA LYS A 99 -12.85 23.86 -17.49
C LYS A 99 -13.26 25.31 -17.66
N ALA A 100 -13.84 25.93 -16.63
CA ALA A 100 -14.22 27.34 -16.66
C ALA A 100 -13.00 28.26 -16.85
N GLU A 101 -11.90 28.00 -16.14
CA GLU A 101 -10.63 28.72 -16.30
C GLU A 101 -10.07 28.57 -17.72
N LEU A 102 -10.14 27.36 -18.30
CA LEU A 102 -9.72 27.11 -19.68
C LEU A 102 -10.55 27.91 -20.69
N ALA A 103 -11.87 27.92 -20.54
CA ALA A 103 -12.77 28.68 -21.41
C ALA A 103 -12.51 30.19 -21.30
N GLN A 104 -12.34 30.70 -20.07
CA GLN A 104 -12.01 32.10 -19.81
C GLN A 104 -10.66 32.49 -20.44
N GLY A 105 -9.61 31.67 -20.24
CA GLY A 105 -8.30 31.89 -20.83
C GLY A 105 -8.36 31.96 -22.36
N GLN A 106 -9.11 31.06 -23.00
CA GLN A 106 -9.30 31.07 -24.45
C GLN A 106 -10.00 32.34 -24.94
N ALA A 107 -11.04 32.80 -24.24
CA ALA A 107 -11.71 34.07 -24.56
C ALA A 107 -10.76 35.27 -24.42
N ILE A 108 -9.91 35.29 -23.38
CA ILE A 108 -8.88 36.31 -23.20
C ILE A 108 -7.89 36.31 -24.35
N LEU A 109 -7.37 35.14 -24.76
CA LEU A 109 -6.45 35.05 -25.91
C LEU A 109 -7.10 35.57 -27.19
N GLN A 110 -8.34 35.19 -27.48
CA GLN A 110 -9.06 35.66 -28.67
C GLN A 110 -9.19 37.19 -28.68
N ASN A 111 -9.52 37.80 -27.53
CA ASN A 111 -9.60 39.25 -27.40
C ASN A 111 -8.22 39.93 -27.54
N MET A 112 -7.15 39.32 -27.02
CA MET A 112 -5.79 39.82 -27.18
C MET A 112 -5.34 39.77 -28.64
N VAL A 113 -5.59 38.68 -29.37
CA VAL A 113 -5.27 38.56 -30.80
C VAL A 113 -5.95 39.67 -31.60
N ARG A 114 -7.27 39.84 -31.43
CA ARG A 114 -8.04 40.91 -32.10
C ARG A 114 -7.52 42.32 -31.81
N THR A 115 -6.93 42.52 -30.63
CA THR A 115 -6.38 43.82 -30.24
C THR A 115 -4.99 44.03 -30.83
N MET A 116 -4.12 43.00 -30.81
CA MET A 116 -2.80 43.04 -31.46
C MET A 116 -2.92 43.26 -32.98
N ASP A 117 -3.89 42.63 -33.64
CA ASP A 117 -4.13 42.80 -35.08
C ASP A 117 -4.49 44.25 -35.48
N LYS A 118 -4.98 45.06 -34.52
CA LYS A 118 -5.33 46.47 -34.73
C LYS A 118 -4.19 47.43 -34.37
N GLU A 119 -3.16 46.96 -33.67
CA GLU A 119 -2.02 47.80 -33.29
C GLU A 119 -1.08 48.01 -34.49
N LYS A 120 -0.72 49.27 -34.76
CA LYS A 120 0.21 49.62 -35.85
C LYS A 120 1.69 49.42 -35.49
N VAL A 121 1.99 49.35 -34.19
CA VAL A 121 3.35 49.19 -33.66
C VAL A 121 3.32 48.02 -32.67
N PRO A 122 4.27 47.07 -32.73
CA PRO A 122 4.31 45.95 -31.80
C PRO A 122 4.35 46.41 -30.34
N ASN A 123 3.50 45.82 -29.49
CA ASN A 123 3.46 46.07 -28.05
C ASN A 123 4.08 44.90 -27.26
N PRO A 124 5.34 45.03 -26.79
CA PRO A 124 6.04 43.92 -26.12
C PRO A 124 5.36 43.44 -24.83
N ARG A 125 4.73 44.36 -24.08
CA ARG A 125 4.00 44.01 -22.84
C ARG A 125 2.78 43.14 -23.14
N MET A 126 2.07 43.45 -24.23
CA MET A 126 0.91 42.66 -24.66
C MET A 126 1.32 41.27 -25.13
N LYS A 127 2.42 41.16 -25.89
CA LYS A 127 3.01 39.87 -26.27
C LYS A 127 3.39 39.03 -25.06
N GLN A 128 4.00 39.63 -24.03
CA GLN A 128 4.35 38.91 -22.80
C GLN A 128 3.10 38.40 -22.06
N ARG A 129 2.04 39.21 -21.97
CA ARG A 129 0.75 38.78 -21.39
C ARG A 129 0.12 37.64 -22.17
N TYR A 130 0.12 37.72 -23.50
CA TYR A 130 -0.37 36.66 -24.38
C TYR A 130 0.34 35.33 -24.09
N LEU A 131 1.68 35.34 -24.04
CA LEU A 131 2.47 34.15 -23.72
C LEU A 131 2.17 33.60 -22.32
N GLY A 132 1.96 34.48 -21.34
CA GLY A 132 1.57 34.08 -19.98
C GLY A 132 0.21 33.37 -19.93
N VAL A 133 -0.81 33.92 -20.60
CA VAL A 133 -2.15 33.30 -20.69
C VAL A 133 -2.08 31.99 -21.46
N GLN A 134 -1.33 31.94 -22.57
CA GLN A 134 -1.14 30.71 -23.34
C GLN A 134 -0.47 29.61 -22.52
N SER A 135 0.56 29.95 -21.74
CA SER A 135 1.22 29.01 -20.83
C SER A 135 0.28 28.51 -19.73
N SER A 136 -0.56 29.38 -19.16
CA SER A 136 -1.57 28.99 -18.16
C SER A 136 -2.62 28.04 -18.73
N ILE A 137 -3.13 28.31 -19.94
CA ILE A 137 -4.05 27.39 -20.63
C ILE A 137 -3.40 26.03 -20.85
N GLN A 138 -2.14 26.01 -21.30
CA GLN A 138 -1.43 24.77 -21.55
C GLN A 138 -1.28 23.94 -20.26
N LYS A 139 -0.87 24.57 -19.16
CA LYS A 139 -0.79 23.91 -17.84
C LYS A 139 -2.14 23.37 -17.36
N ASN A 140 -3.22 24.13 -17.53
CA ASN A 140 -4.55 23.68 -17.13
C ASN A 140 -5.08 22.53 -18.01
N LYS A 141 -4.74 22.49 -19.30
CA LYS A 141 -5.05 21.35 -20.17
C LYS A 141 -4.30 20.10 -19.74
N GLU A 142 -3.00 20.22 -19.46
CA GLU A 142 -2.18 19.12 -18.95
C GLU A 142 -2.72 18.60 -17.62
N LYS A 143 -3.08 19.49 -16.69
CA LYS A 143 -3.69 19.12 -15.41
C LYS A 143 -5.01 18.36 -15.61
N LEU A 144 -5.89 18.84 -16.51
CA LEU A 144 -7.16 18.18 -16.81
C LEU A 144 -6.95 16.78 -17.40
N GLN A 145 -5.99 16.64 -18.31
CA GLN A 145 -5.62 15.35 -18.87
C GLN A 145 -5.12 14.39 -17.78
N LYS A 146 -4.20 14.85 -16.92
CA LYS A 146 -3.66 14.07 -15.80
C LYS A 146 -4.74 13.64 -14.81
N LEU A 147 -5.73 14.52 -14.55
CA LEU A 147 -6.88 14.19 -13.71
C LEU A 147 -7.67 13.01 -14.30
N TYR A 148 -7.94 13.01 -15.61
CA TYR A 148 -8.64 11.91 -16.29
C TYR A 148 -7.83 10.62 -16.31
N GLU A 149 -6.53 10.71 -16.56
CA GLU A 149 -5.61 9.57 -16.53
C GLU A 149 -5.56 8.96 -15.13
N PHE A 150 -5.43 9.78 -14.09
CA PHE A 150 -5.47 9.34 -12.69
C PHE A 150 -6.82 8.67 -12.36
N ASN A 151 -7.95 9.28 -12.74
CA ASN A 151 -9.27 8.69 -12.51
C ASN A 151 -9.42 7.31 -13.17
N THR A 152 -8.80 7.10 -14.33
CA THR A 152 -8.87 5.83 -15.07
C THR A 152 -7.95 4.76 -14.48
N THR A 153 -6.79 5.16 -13.95
CA THR A 153 -5.72 4.24 -13.54
C THR A 153 -5.65 3.99 -12.04
N SER A 154 -6.18 4.89 -11.21
CA SER A 154 -6.03 4.85 -9.74
C SER A 154 -6.69 3.64 -9.07
N GLN A 155 -7.69 3.02 -9.70
CA GLN A 155 -8.26 1.75 -9.23
C GLN A 155 -7.22 0.62 -9.15
N ASN A 156 -6.20 0.65 -10.02
CA ASN A 156 -5.16 -0.39 -10.05
C ASN A 156 -4.29 -0.39 -8.80
N LEU A 157 -4.34 0.69 -8.00
CA LEU A 157 -3.68 0.75 -6.70
C LEU A 157 -4.27 -0.22 -5.68
N PHE A 158 -5.50 -0.67 -5.91
CA PHE A 158 -6.23 -1.57 -5.02
C PHE A 158 -6.24 -3.03 -5.53
N SER A 159 -5.65 -3.34 -6.68
CA SER A 159 -5.70 -4.69 -7.26
C SER A 159 -5.09 -5.77 -6.36
N GLU A 160 -4.01 -5.44 -5.61
CA GLU A 160 -3.44 -6.35 -4.62
C GLU A 160 -4.42 -6.61 -3.47
N PHE A 161 -5.08 -5.56 -2.97
CA PHE A 161 -6.10 -5.69 -1.93
C PHE A 161 -7.26 -6.58 -2.39
N GLU A 162 -7.77 -6.36 -3.60
CA GLU A 162 -8.84 -7.17 -4.20
C GLU A 162 -8.43 -8.64 -4.33
N ALA A 163 -7.19 -8.92 -4.76
CA ALA A 163 -6.68 -10.28 -4.87
C ALA A 163 -6.57 -10.99 -3.51
N GLN A 164 -6.07 -10.30 -2.47
CA GLN A 164 -5.99 -10.86 -1.12
C GLN A 164 -7.38 -11.05 -0.50
N LEU A 165 -8.30 -10.12 -0.74
CA LEU A 165 -9.69 -10.23 -0.29
C LEU A 165 -10.38 -11.43 -0.93
N ALA A 166 -10.22 -11.64 -2.24
CA ALA A 166 -10.80 -12.81 -2.93
C ALA A 166 -10.29 -14.15 -2.36
N ASN A 167 -9.00 -14.24 -2.03
CA ASN A 167 -8.42 -15.42 -1.37
C ASN A 167 -9.03 -15.64 0.02
N LEU A 168 -9.21 -14.57 0.80
CA LEU A 168 -9.82 -14.62 2.12
C LEU A 168 -11.30 -15.03 2.06
N ASP A 169 -12.08 -14.42 1.16
CA ASP A 169 -13.50 -14.70 0.98
C ASP A 169 -13.73 -16.16 0.60
N ALA A 170 -12.87 -16.74 -0.25
CA ALA A 170 -12.93 -18.16 -0.57
C ALA A 170 -12.77 -19.06 0.66
N GLY A 171 -11.88 -18.68 1.59
CA GLY A 171 -11.69 -19.42 2.84
C GLY A 171 -12.84 -19.24 3.82
N LEU A 172 -13.34 -18.01 3.98
CA LEU A 172 -14.49 -17.71 4.83
C LEU A 172 -15.75 -18.44 4.36
N ALA A 173 -16.03 -18.40 3.06
CA ALA A 173 -17.17 -19.10 2.46
C ALA A 173 -17.08 -20.61 2.65
N GLU A 174 -15.88 -21.20 2.62
CA GLU A 174 -15.71 -22.63 2.90
C GLU A 174 -15.99 -22.97 4.37
N VAL A 175 -15.50 -22.15 5.31
CA VAL A 175 -15.74 -22.35 6.74
C VAL A 175 -17.21 -22.17 7.09
N GLU A 176 -17.89 -21.20 6.48
CA GLU A 176 -19.31 -20.90 6.72
C GLU A 176 -20.24 -22.07 6.33
N LYS A 177 -19.85 -22.90 5.36
CA LYS A 177 -20.60 -24.13 5.01
C LYS A 177 -20.72 -25.10 6.19
N GLY A 178 -19.82 -25.03 7.17
CA GLY A 178 -19.81 -25.92 8.34
C GLY A 178 -19.56 -27.39 8.01
N ALA A 179 -19.07 -27.71 6.80
CA ALA A 179 -18.95 -29.07 6.30
C ALA A 179 -17.96 -29.94 7.10
N ALA A 180 -17.04 -29.30 7.82
CA ALA A 180 -16.05 -29.94 8.69
C ALA A 180 -16.70 -30.74 9.82
N TRP A 181 -17.83 -30.30 10.37
CA TRP A 181 -18.48 -30.99 11.48
C TRP A 181 -19.26 -32.21 10.99
N ASN A 182 -18.93 -33.38 11.51
CA ASN A 182 -19.67 -34.61 11.27
C ASN A 182 -20.55 -34.95 12.48
N PRO A 183 -21.88 -34.78 12.39
CA PRO A 183 -22.78 -35.06 13.51
C PRO A 183 -22.90 -36.55 13.84
N VAL A 184 -22.59 -37.44 12.89
CA VAL A 184 -22.69 -38.90 13.09
C VAL A 184 -21.53 -39.40 13.95
N SER A 185 -20.31 -38.92 13.68
CA SER A 185 -19.14 -39.28 14.47
C SER A 185 -18.92 -38.37 15.68
N GLY A 186 -19.56 -37.20 15.72
CA GLY A 186 -19.32 -36.18 16.74
C GLY A 186 -17.90 -35.61 16.67
N THR A 187 -17.33 -35.52 15.47
CA THR A 187 -15.94 -35.09 15.25
C THR A 187 -15.84 -34.14 14.06
N PHE A 188 -14.75 -33.38 14.00
CA PHE A 188 -14.37 -32.63 12.83
C PHE A 188 -13.60 -33.51 11.83
N ASP A 189 -13.79 -33.28 10.53
CA ASP A 189 -13.14 -33.98 9.45
C ASP A 189 -12.84 -33.03 8.28
N LEU A 190 -11.55 -32.71 8.11
CA LEU A 190 -11.06 -31.81 7.06
C LEU A 190 -11.28 -32.35 5.65
N SER A 191 -11.43 -33.67 5.46
CA SER A 191 -11.65 -34.27 4.14
C SER A 191 -13.00 -33.88 3.52
N ARG A 192 -13.91 -33.35 4.36
CA ARG A 192 -15.23 -32.85 3.95
C ARG A 192 -15.20 -31.39 3.46
N MET A 193 -14.04 -30.74 3.51
CA MET A 193 -13.86 -29.35 3.10
C MET A 193 -13.04 -29.24 1.82
N ASN A 194 -13.31 -28.19 1.04
CA ASN A 194 -12.42 -27.75 -0.02
C ASN A 194 -11.34 -26.80 0.53
N LEU A 195 -10.12 -27.30 0.70
CA LEU A 195 -9.00 -26.53 1.25
C LEU A 195 -8.13 -25.84 0.19
N SER A 196 -8.62 -25.68 -1.05
CA SER A 196 -7.84 -25.07 -2.15
C SER A 196 -7.41 -23.63 -1.88
N TRP A 197 -8.13 -22.90 -1.02
CA TRP A 197 -7.87 -21.51 -0.63
C TRP A 197 -6.67 -21.36 0.32
N ILE A 198 -6.24 -22.43 1.00
CA ILE A 198 -5.11 -22.37 1.95
C ILE A 198 -3.81 -22.03 1.23
N LYS A 199 -3.56 -22.66 0.08
CA LYS A 199 -2.28 -22.53 -0.64
C LYS A 199 -2.02 -21.11 -1.18
N PRO A 200 -2.98 -20.42 -1.84
CA PRO A 200 -2.81 -19.03 -2.23
C PRO A 200 -2.40 -18.12 -1.07
N ILE A 201 -3.12 -18.19 0.05
CA ILE A 201 -2.82 -17.37 1.24
C ILE A 201 -1.43 -17.72 1.81
N GLY A 202 -1.10 -19.01 1.91
CA GLY A 202 0.20 -19.46 2.39
C GLY A 202 1.37 -18.92 1.53
N ASN A 203 1.23 -18.96 0.21
CA ASN A 203 2.24 -18.44 -0.70
C ASN A 203 2.47 -16.93 -0.52
N GLU A 204 1.41 -16.15 -0.38
CA GLU A 204 1.50 -14.70 -0.16
C GLU A 204 2.06 -14.38 1.23
N TRP A 205 1.72 -15.17 2.23
CA TRP A 205 2.30 -15.07 3.56
C TRP A 205 3.81 -15.33 3.55
N ASP A 206 4.27 -16.36 2.84
CA ASP A 206 5.70 -16.66 2.70
C ASP A 206 6.45 -15.54 1.97
N LYS A 207 5.85 -14.96 0.92
CA LYS A 207 6.40 -13.78 0.24
C LYS A 207 6.51 -12.59 1.19
N ARG A 208 5.49 -12.34 2.01
CA ARG A 208 5.50 -11.31 3.05
C ARG A 208 6.64 -11.54 4.04
N GLN A 209 6.82 -12.75 4.56
CA GLN A 209 7.90 -13.06 5.51
C GLN A 209 9.28 -12.78 4.89
N LYS A 210 9.51 -13.23 3.65
CA LYS A 210 10.77 -12.94 2.92
C LYS A 210 11.02 -11.44 2.76
N LYS A 211 9.99 -10.64 2.48
CA LYS A 211 10.10 -9.17 2.40
C LYS A 211 10.49 -8.56 3.75
N ILE A 212 9.92 -9.05 4.85
CA ILE A 212 10.24 -8.57 6.21
C ILE A 212 11.67 -8.94 6.59
N GLU A 213 12.08 -10.19 6.37
CA GLU A 213 13.45 -10.65 6.62
C GLU A 213 14.47 -9.85 5.81
N ALA A 214 14.20 -9.58 4.53
CA ALA A 214 15.06 -8.76 3.69
C ALA A 214 15.20 -7.33 4.24
N LYS A 215 14.10 -6.71 4.67
CA LYS A 215 14.13 -5.37 5.31
C LYS A 215 14.91 -5.38 6.62
N ALA A 216 14.75 -6.42 7.44
CA ALA A 216 15.48 -6.58 8.70
C ALA A 216 16.99 -6.67 8.45
N ARG A 217 17.42 -7.51 7.49
CA ARG A 217 18.84 -7.65 7.10
C ARG A 217 19.44 -6.33 6.62
N VAL A 218 18.72 -5.58 5.78
CA VAL A 218 19.17 -4.26 5.32
C VAL A 218 19.27 -3.28 6.49
N SER A 219 18.30 -3.28 7.40
CA SER A 219 18.33 -2.44 8.60
C SER A 219 19.53 -2.78 9.49
N GLU A 220 19.82 -4.06 9.71
CA GLU A 220 21.00 -4.51 10.46
C GLU A 220 22.31 -4.05 9.81
N GLN A 221 22.42 -4.14 8.48
CA GLN A 221 23.59 -3.65 7.73
C GLN A 221 23.79 -2.14 7.86
N ILE A 222 22.72 -1.35 7.75
CA ILE A 222 22.79 0.12 7.89
C ILE A 222 23.22 0.55 9.29
N HIS A 223 22.76 -0.17 10.32
CA HIS A 223 23.09 0.14 11.71
C HIS A 223 24.37 -0.56 12.20
N GLN A 224 25.17 -1.16 11.30
CA GLN A 224 26.48 -1.66 11.67
C GLN A 224 27.35 -0.51 12.16
N LYS A 225 27.76 -0.57 13.42
CA LYS A 225 28.75 0.37 13.97
C LYS A 225 30.12 -0.07 13.49
N ILE A 226 30.70 0.70 12.59
CA ILE A 226 32.07 0.50 12.10
C ILE A 226 32.99 1.44 12.87
N ASP A 227 33.98 0.86 13.54
CA ASP A 227 35.06 1.59 14.20
C ASP A 227 36.40 1.13 13.63
N TYR A 228 37.43 1.96 13.75
CA TYR A 228 38.75 1.68 13.18
C TYR A 228 39.80 1.69 14.28
N GLN A 229 40.62 0.64 14.34
CA GLN A 229 41.76 0.60 15.25
C GLN A 229 43.03 1.00 14.53
N PHE A 230 43.75 1.94 15.13
CA PHE A 230 45.06 2.41 14.67
C PHE A 230 46.15 2.04 15.69
N ASN A 231 47.37 1.81 15.21
CA ASN A 231 48.53 1.62 16.10
C ASN A 231 49.12 2.97 16.57
N GLU A 232 50.18 2.93 17.39
CA GLU A 232 50.86 4.13 17.94
C GLU A 232 51.50 5.06 16.88
N VAL A 233 51.52 4.63 15.61
CA VAL A 233 52.09 5.37 14.48
C VAL A 233 51.00 5.68 13.42
N ASP A 234 49.73 5.65 13.82
CA ASP A 234 48.54 5.94 13.01
C ASP A 234 48.32 5.02 11.79
N ASN A 235 48.90 3.82 11.76
CA ASN A 235 48.55 2.82 10.74
C ASN A 235 47.25 2.10 11.14
N LEU A 236 46.33 1.93 10.19
CA LEU A 236 45.13 1.11 10.36
C LEU A 236 45.52 -0.36 10.57
N ILE A 237 45.09 -0.95 11.67
CA ILE A 237 45.41 -2.35 12.05
C ILE A 237 44.18 -3.25 12.16
N GLY A 238 42.97 -2.70 12.07
CA GLY A 238 41.74 -3.49 12.10
C GLY A 238 40.47 -2.67 12.00
N VAL A 239 39.39 -3.33 11.56
CA VAL A 239 38.04 -2.76 11.49
C VAL A 239 37.19 -3.47 12.55
N ILE A 240 36.52 -2.71 13.42
CA ILE A 240 35.55 -3.27 14.38
C ILE A 240 34.16 -3.09 13.78
N VAL A 241 33.41 -4.19 13.63
CA VAL A 241 32.01 -4.16 13.19
C VAL A 241 31.14 -4.63 14.35
N ASN A 242 30.24 -3.78 14.84
CA ASN A 242 29.34 -4.08 15.97
C ASN A 242 30.04 -4.56 17.24
N GLY A 243 31.28 -4.11 17.48
CA GLY A 243 32.07 -4.49 18.65
C GLY A 243 32.93 -5.74 18.48
N GLU A 244 32.88 -6.40 17.31
CA GLU A 244 33.75 -7.52 16.96
C GLU A 244 34.87 -7.06 16.02
N PHE A 245 36.11 -7.47 16.31
CA PHE A 245 37.31 -7.10 15.56
C PHE A 245 37.50 -8.00 14.34
N ASP A 246 37.58 -7.40 13.15
CA ASP A 246 37.78 -8.08 11.86
C ASP A 246 39.08 -7.63 11.19
N LEU A 247 40.07 -8.53 11.17
CA LEU A 247 41.38 -8.35 10.52
C LEU A 247 41.31 -8.44 8.98
N ALA A 248 40.30 -9.11 8.42
CA ALA A 248 40.24 -9.34 6.97
C ALA A 248 39.90 -8.06 6.20
N LYS A 249 39.06 -7.20 6.78
CA LYS A 249 38.62 -5.93 6.17
C LYS A 249 39.65 -4.80 6.25
N ALA A 250 40.70 -4.93 7.04
CA ALA A 250 41.75 -3.91 7.17
C ALA A 250 42.67 -3.82 5.95
N HIS A 251 42.73 -4.88 5.13
CA HIS A 251 43.57 -4.93 3.93
C HIS A 251 42.82 -4.54 2.64
N GLU A 252 41.53 -4.19 2.73
CA GLU A 252 40.69 -3.82 1.58
C GLU A 252 40.52 -2.28 1.41
N VAL A 253 41.07 -1.46 2.31
CA VAL A 253 41.01 0.02 2.32
C VAL A 253 42.38 0.61 2.02
#